data_AF-A0AB39YE06-F1
#
_entry.id   AF-A0AB39YE06-F1
#
_cell.length_a   1.000
_cell.length_b   1.000
_cell.length_c   1.000
_cell.angle_alpha   90.00
_cell.angle_beta   90.00
_cell.angle_gamma   90.00
#
_symmetry.space_group_name_H-M   'P 1'
#
loop_
_entity.id
_entity.type
_entity.pdbx_description
1 polymer ?
#
loop_
_entity_poly.entity_id
_entity_poly.type
_entity_poly.pdbx_seq_one_letter_code
_entity_poly.pdbx_strand_id
1 'polypeptide(L)'
;MITAGAGSPKPSPRTVTPTVETVLAFVNTRADGSGRRELFGDGDSFAAWLAERDEFGGETVATDADAAVARELRDALVTVLLAHSGDEESLGEPLLRAERHLRRVGSLYPLATVVTAGGVELASPQAGVPRVFGTVLAAVTTFAQSSDWGRIKACRNPPCHFGFFDRTRNGAGLYCSTGCGSQVSMRKHRQRQRRGSDAPPEA
;
A
#
# COMPACT_ATOMS: atom_id res chain seq x y z
N MET A 1 33.52 30.88 -17.84
CA MET A 1 33.23 30.59 -16.41
C MET A 1 32.03 29.66 -16.37
N ILE A 2 32.26 28.38 -16.06
CA ILE A 2 31.21 27.35 -15.98
C ILE A 2 30.75 27.31 -14.52
N THR A 3 29.54 27.76 -14.25
CA THR A 3 28.91 27.64 -12.94
C THR A 3 28.42 26.21 -12.75
N ALA A 4 29.03 25.50 -11.80
CA ALA A 4 28.59 24.19 -11.34
C ALA A 4 27.19 24.32 -10.72
N GLY A 5 26.22 23.58 -11.26
CA GLY A 5 24.88 23.47 -10.69
C GLY A 5 24.94 22.81 -9.32
N ALA A 6 24.39 23.48 -8.32
CA ALA A 6 24.17 22.92 -7.00
C ALA A 6 23.23 21.72 -7.13
N GLY A 7 23.75 20.51 -6.93
CA GLY A 7 22.94 19.30 -6.87
C GLY A 7 21.90 19.44 -5.75
N SER A 8 20.62 19.29 -6.09
CA SER A 8 19.54 19.25 -5.12
C SER A 8 19.88 18.25 -4.01
N PRO A 9 19.68 18.60 -2.73
CA PRO A 9 20.02 17.70 -1.63
C PRO A 9 19.24 16.40 -1.78
N LYS A 10 19.94 15.25 -1.67
CA LYS A 10 19.30 13.94 -1.64
C LYS A 10 18.25 13.94 -0.51
N PRO A 11 16.98 13.62 -0.79
CA PRO A 11 15.96 13.57 0.24
C PRO A 11 16.40 12.65 1.37
N SER A 12 16.12 13.07 2.60
CA SER A 12 16.32 12.21 3.78
C SER A 12 15.59 10.88 3.56
N PRO A 13 16.16 9.72 3.98
CA PRO A 13 15.50 8.41 3.88
C PRO A 13 14.19 8.32 4.67
N ARG A 14 13.77 9.40 5.36
CA ARG A 14 12.51 9.49 6.10
C ARG A 14 11.47 10.41 5.45
N THR A 15 11.80 11.04 4.33
CA THR A 15 10.86 11.85 3.55
C THR A 15 10.00 10.93 2.72
N VAL A 16 8.69 11.14 2.78
CA VAL A 16 7.74 10.42 1.93
C VAL A 16 7.90 10.98 0.52
N THR A 17 8.23 10.14 -0.44
CA THR A 17 8.37 10.52 -1.85
C THR A 17 7.00 10.46 -2.53
N PRO A 18 6.81 11.16 -3.67
CA PRO A 18 5.57 11.05 -4.44
C PRO A 18 5.19 9.60 -4.78
N THR A 19 6.18 8.73 -5.07
CA THR A 19 5.93 7.30 -5.30
C THR A 19 5.34 6.60 -4.07
N VAL A 20 5.81 6.92 -2.87
CA VAL A 20 5.22 6.39 -1.63
C VAL A 20 3.80 6.92 -1.44
N GLU A 21 3.56 8.19 -1.73
CA GLU A 21 2.22 8.80 -1.65
C GLU A 21 1.24 8.12 -2.60
N THR A 22 1.63 7.84 -3.85
CA THR A 22 0.81 7.11 -4.82
C THR A 22 0.41 5.72 -4.29
N VAL A 23 1.38 4.96 -3.79
CA VAL A 23 1.12 3.61 -3.24
C VAL A 23 0.19 3.70 -2.02
N LEU A 24 0.49 4.60 -1.09
CA LEU A 24 -0.30 4.79 0.13
C LEU A 24 -1.72 5.28 -0.16
N ALA A 25 -1.88 6.21 -1.11
CA ALA A 25 -3.18 6.69 -1.55
C ALA A 25 -4.04 5.55 -2.10
N PHE A 26 -3.45 4.70 -2.95
CA PHE A 26 -4.16 3.58 -3.55
C PHE A 26 -4.54 2.49 -2.53
N VAL A 27 -3.64 2.12 -1.61
CA VAL A 27 -3.95 1.06 -0.64
C VAL A 27 -4.91 1.50 0.46
N ASN A 28 -5.03 2.81 0.69
CA ASN A 28 -5.86 3.37 1.76
C ASN A 28 -7.30 3.69 1.35
N THR A 29 -7.78 3.09 0.26
CA THR A 29 -9.17 3.21 -0.23
C THR A 29 -10.14 2.18 0.36
N ARG A 30 -9.62 1.20 1.11
CA ARG A 30 -10.43 0.16 1.76
C ARG A 30 -11.22 0.73 2.94
N ALA A 31 -12.43 0.22 3.13
CA ALA A 31 -13.14 0.37 4.39
C ALA A 31 -12.34 -0.24 5.57
N ASP A 32 -12.50 0.35 6.76
CA ASP A 32 -11.86 -0.16 7.97
C ASP A 32 -12.73 -0.01 9.22
N GLY A 33 -12.28 -0.65 10.31
CA GLY A 33 -12.97 -0.60 11.60
C GLY A 33 -12.96 0.77 12.29
N SER A 34 -12.39 1.81 11.68
CA SER A 34 -12.43 3.19 12.17
C SER A 34 -13.53 4.03 11.53
N GLY A 35 -14.31 3.45 10.61
CA GLY A 35 -15.43 4.13 9.94
C GLY A 35 -15.07 4.70 8.57
N ARG A 36 -13.88 4.40 8.03
CA ARG A 36 -13.57 4.74 6.63
C ARG A 36 -14.42 3.91 5.69
N ARG A 37 -14.92 4.56 4.64
CA ARG A 37 -15.78 3.95 3.61
C ARG A 37 -14.91 3.30 2.53
N GLU A 38 -15.48 2.30 1.87
CA GLU A 38 -14.90 1.72 0.65
C GLU A 38 -15.02 2.74 -0.49
N LEU A 39 -13.90 3.12 -1.10
CA LEU A 39 -13.86 4.10 -2.19
C LEU A 39 -13.85 3.45 -3.57
N PHE A 40 -13.57 2.15 -3.66
CA PHE A 40 -13.70 1.38 -4.90
C PHE A 40 -14.93 0.49 -4.78
N GLY A 41 -16.10 1.01 -4.44
CA GLY A 41 -17.31 0.19 -4.27
C GLY A 41 -17.83 -0.33 -5.61
N ASP A 42 -17.85 0.56 -6.59
CA ASP A 42 -18.41 0.43 -7.94
C ASP A 42 -17.62 1.34 -8.91
N GLY A 43 -17.99 1.30 -10.19
CA GLY A 43 -17.34 2.11 -11.24
C GLY A 43 -17.41 3.61 -10.95
N ASP A 44 -18.57 4.11 -10.48
CA ASP A 44 -18.79 5.53 -10.23
C ASP A 44 -17.93 6.06 -9.06
N SER A 45 -17.90 5.34 -7.94
CA SER A 45 -17.05 5.70 -6.79
C SER A 45 -15.56 5.61 -7.13
N PHE A 46 -15.18 4.62 -7.95
CA PHE A 46 -13.80 4.53 -8.43
C PHE A 46 -13.45 5.70 -9.36
N ALA A 47 -14.31 6.03 -10.33
CA ALA A 47 -14.11 7.18 -11.22
C ALA A 47 -14.04 8.50 -10.45
N ALA A 48 -14.91 8.68 -9.45
CA ALA A 48 -14.87 9.86 -8.57
C ALA A 48 -13.53 9.98 -7.83
N TRP A 49 -13.00 8.87 -7.30
CA TRP A 49 -11.69 8.86 -6.65
C TRP A 49 -10.54 9.19 -7.61
N LEU A 50 -10.63 8.75 -8.88
CA LEU A 50 -9.64 9.07 -9.91
C LEU A 50 -9.68 10.55 -10.30
N ALA A 51 -10.86 11.16 -10.36
CA ALA A 51 -11.04 12.56 -10.72
C ALA A 51 -10.41 13.54 -9.72
N GLU A 52 -10.22 13.13 -8.46
CA GLU A 52 -9.54 13.92 -7.43
C GLU A 52 -8.00 13.87 -7.57
N ARG A 53 -7.45 13.15 -8.56
CA ARG A 53 -6.04 12.77 -8.66
C ARG A 53 -5.47 12.94 -10.07
N ASP A 54 -4.80 14.06 -10.29
CA ASP A 54 -4.15 14.39 -11.57
C ASP A 54 -3.12 13.32 -11.98
N GLU A 55 -2.47 12.64 -11.02
CA GLU A 55 -1.47 11.59 -11.30
C GLU A 55 -2.02 10.39 -12.07
N PHE A 56 -3.35 10.20 -12.10
CA PHE A 56 -4.01 9.09 -12.78
C PHE A 56 -4.57 9.45 -14.17
N GLY A 57 -4.40 10.70 -14.62
CA GLY A 57 -4.70 11.11 -15.99
C GLY A 57 -6.09 11.72 -16.20
N GLY A 58 -6.71 12.26 -15.15
CA GLY A 58 -7.95 13.03 -15.24
C GLY A 58 -9.22 12.18 -15.41
N GLU A 59 -10.29 12.81 -15.90
CA GLU A 59 -11.64 12.24 -16.00
C GLU A 59 -11.63 10.94 -16.82
N THR A 60 -11.69 9.81 -16.10
CA THR A 60 -11.59 8.46 -16.66
C THR A 60 -12.91 7.74 -16.41
N VAL A 61 -13.52 7.21 -17.47
CA VAL A 61 -14.69 6.34 -17.34
C VAL A 61 -14.24 5.00 -16.77
N ALA A 62 -14.84 4.59 -15.64
CA ALA A 62 -14.55 3.33 -14.98
C ALA A 62 -15.82 2.48 -14.84
N THR A 63 -15.65 1.17 -14.96
CA THR A 63 -16.73 0.18 -14.81
C THR A 63 -16.67 -0.49 -13.43
N ASP A 64 -17.72 -1.22 -13.06
CA ASP A 64 -17.72 -2.05 -11.85
C ASP A 64 -16.63 -3.14 -11.89
N ALA A 65 -16.31 -3.63 -13.09
CA ALA A 65 -15.22 -4.59 -13.28
C ALA A 65 -13.86 -3.93 -13.00
N ASP A 66 -13.67 -2.67 -13.42
CA ASP A 66 -12.47 -1.90 -13.12
C ASP A 66 -12.31 -1.68 -11.61
N ALA A 67 -13.40 -1.32 -10.92
CA ALA A 67 -13.40 -1.19 -9.47
C ALA A 67 -13.06 -2.53 -8.77
N ALA A 68 -13.57 -3.65 -9.29
CA ALA A 68 -13.21 -4.98 -8.79
C ALA A 68 -11.71 -5.29 -8.94
N VAL A 69 -11.13 -5.02 -10.12
CA VAL A 69 -9.69 -5.17 -10.36
C VAL A 69 -8.88 -4.26 -9.43
N ALA A 70 -9.33 -3.02 -9.20
CA ALA A 70 -8.68 -2.10 -8.27
C ALA A 70 -8.65 -2.64 -6.83
N ARG A 71 -9.76 -3.23 -6.37
CA ARG A 71 -9.83 -3.89 -5.05
C ARG A 71 -8.91 -5.10 -4.97
N GLU A 72 -8.88 -5.95 -5.99
CA GLU A 72 -8.00 -7.14 -6.00
C GLU A 72 -6.51 -6.76 -5.96
N LEU A 73 -6.12 -5.78 -6.78
CA LEU A 73 -4.75 -5.24 -6.78
C LEU A 73 -4.41 -4.65 -5.40
N ARG A 74 -5.31 -3.84 -4.85
CA ARG A 74 -5.14 -3.25 -3.51
C ARG A 74 -4.94 -4.33 -2.45
N ASP A 75 -5.80 -5.34 -2.42
CA ASP A 75 -5.75 -6.36 -1.38
C ASP A 75 -4.49 -7.22 -1.48
N ALA A 76 -4.01 -7.48 -2.71
CA ALA A 76 -2.72 -8.12 -2.94
C ALA A 76 -1.54 -7.26 -2.45
N LEU A 77 -1.54 -5.95 -2.74
CA LEU A 77 -0.53 -5.02 -2.21
C LEU A 77 -0.57 -4.95 -0.68
N VAL A 78 -1.74 -4.77 -0.07
CA VAL A 78 -1.91 -4.75 1.39
C VAL A 78 -1.36 -6.03 2.02
N THR A 79 -1.56 -7.19 1.39
CA THR A 79 -1.00 -8.47 1.88
C THR A 79 0.54 -8.45 1.89
N VAL A 80 1.18 -7.96 0.81
CA VAL A 80 2.65 -7.78 0.78
C VAL A 80 3.12 -6.79 1.85
N LEU A 81 2.39 -5.68 2.02
CA LEU A 81 2.72 -4.66 3.02
C LEU A 81 2.50 -5.15 4.47
N LEU A 82 1.65 -6.14 4.71
CA LEU A 82 1.53 -6.82 6.01
C LEU A 82 2.76 -7.70 6.28
N ALA A 83 3.33 -8.35 5.25
CA ALA A 83 4.57 -9.10 5.39
C ALA A 83 5.73 -8.20 5.84
N HIS A 84 5.82 -6.96 5.33
CA HIS A 84 6.79 -5.96 5.81
C HIS A 84 6.62 -5.59 7.31
N SER A 85 5.42 -5.78 7.86
CA SER A 85 5.14 -5.62 9.30
C SER A 85 5.50 -6.86 10.13
N GLY A 86 6.28 -7.80 9.58
CA GLY A 86 6.72 -9.00 10.28
C GLY A 86 5.59 -10.00 10.53
N ASP A 87 4.58 -10.02 9.65
CA ASP A 87 3.44 -10.96 9.73
C ASP A 87 3.54 -12.11 8.72
N GLU A 88 4.68 -12.26 8.05
CA GLU A 88 4.91 -13.23 6.97
C GLU A 88 4.56 -14.68 7.37
N GLU A 89 4.99 -15.12 8.55
CA GLU A 89 4.72 -16.47 9.07
C GLU A 89 3.22 -16.74 9.23
N SER A 90 2.44 -15.72 9.62
CA SER A 90 0.98 -15.83 9.74
C SER A 90 0.29 -15.76 8.38
N LEU A 91 0.93 -15.18 7.37
CA LEU A 91 0.34 -14.97 6.06
C LEU A 91 0.45 -16.19 5.14
N GLY A 92 1.54 -16.96 5.16
CA GLY A 92 1.67 -18.23 4.42
C GLY A 92 1.08 -18.21 2.99
N GLU A 93 0.05 -19.03 2.74
CA GLU A 93 -0.63 -19.15 1.44
C GLU A 93 -1.25 -17.84 0.92
N PRO A 94 -1.97 -17.03 1.74
CA PRO A 94 -2.37 -15.67 1.35
C PRO A 94 -1.28 -14.82 0.69
N LEU A 95 -0.04 -14.82 1.23
CA LEU A 95 1.06 -14.05 0.64
C LEU A 95 1.46 -14.61 -0.74
N LEU A 96 1.58 -15.93 -0.86
CA LEU A 96 1.88 -16.58 -2.14
C LEU A 96 0.82 -16.30 -3.21
N ARG A 97 -0.46 -16.26 -2.82
CA ARG A 97 -1.56 -15.90 -3.71
C ARG A 97 -1.48 -14.43 -4.15
N ALA A 98 -1.20 -13.52 -3.21
CA ALA A 98 -1.03 -12.10 -3.49
C ALA A 98 0.11 -11.86 -4.48
N GLU A 99 1.28 -12.46 -4.25
CA GLU A 99 2.42 -12.35 -5.17
C GLU A 99 2.10 -12.91 -6.56
N ARG A 100 1.42 -14.06 -6.64
CA ARG A 100 0.99 -14.63 -7.93
C ARG A 100 0.03 -13.71 -8.66
N HIS A 101 -0.91 -13.07 -7.94
CA HIS A 101 -1.81 -12.09 -8.51
C HIS A 101 -1.02 -10.86 -9.02
N LEU A 102 -0.10 -10.31 -8.22
CA LEU A 102 0.75 -9.19 -8.62
C LEU A 102 1.61 -9.50 -9.86
N ARG A 103 2.16 -10.72 -9.98
CA ARG A 103 2.88 -11.16 -11.20
C ARG A 103 1.98 -11.13 -12.45
N ARG A 104 0.71 -11.57 -12.31
CA ARG A 104 -0.26 -11.50 -13.42
C ARG A 104 -0.63 -10.06 -13.75
N VAL A 105 -0.91 -9.24 -12.75
CA VAL A 105 -1.22 -7.81 -12.91
C VAL A 105 -0.06 -7.10 -13.63
N GLY A 106 1.19 -7.36 -13.25
CA GLY A 106 2.37 -6.81 -13.93
C GLY A 106 2.50 -7.21 -15.40
N SER A 107 1.92 -8.34 -15.80
CA SER A 107 1.86 -8.76 -17.22
C SER A 107 0.71 -8.08 -17.97
N LEU A 108 -0.41 -7.79 -17.30
CA LEU A 108 -1.58 -7.12 -17.90
C LEU A 108 -1.38 -5.60 -18.06
N TYR A 109 -0.60 -5.00 -17.17
CA TYR A 109 -0.32 -3.57 -17.13
C TYR A 109 1.19 -3.32 -17.23
N PRO A 110 1.80 -3.56 -18.41
CA PRO A 110 3.24 -3.44 -18.59
C PRO A 110 3.72 -2.01 -18.37
N LEU A 111 4.97 -1.88 -17.93
CA LEU A 111 5.64 -0.59 -17.77
C LEU A 111 6.59 -0.36 -18.93
N ALA A 112 6.66 0.89 -19.39
CA ALA A 112 7.63 1.36 -20.38
C ALA A 112 8.61 2.33 -19.72
N THR A 113 9.87 2.28 -20.15
CA THR A 113 10.88 3.27 -19.76
C THR A 113 10.68 4.55 -20.55
N VAL A 114 10.56 5.67 -19.85
CA VAL A 114 10.55 7.01 -20.44
C VAL A 114 11.87 7.69 -20.09
N VAL A 115 12.64 8.06 -21.12
CA VAL A 115 13.95 8.72 -20.98
C VAL A 115 13.83 10.14 -21.51
N THR A 116 14.16 11.12 -20.66
CA THR A 116 14.19 12.54 -21.02
C THR A 116 15.51 13.17 -20.58
N ALA A 117 15.79 14.40 -21.00
CA ALA A 117 16.93 15.15 -20.48
C ALA A 117 16.85 15.39 -18.96
N GLY A 118 15.65 15.36 -18.37
CA GLY A 118 15.42 15.55 -16.94
C GLY A 118 15.56 14.27 -16.10
N GLY A 119 15.64 13.09 -16.72
CA GLY A 119 15.78 11.82 -16.02
C GLY A 119 15.11 10.63 -16.71
N VAL A 120 15.00 9.55 -15.94
CA VAL A 120 14.37 8.30 -16.35
C VAL A 120 13.26 7.95 -15.38
N GLU A 121 12.11 7.56 -15.91
CA GLU A 121 11.00 7.04 -15.13
C GLU A 121 10.36 5.82 -15.80
N LEU A 122 9.63 5.05 -15.01
CA LEU A 122 8.72 4.02 -15.51
C LEU A 122 7.33 4.62 -15.61
N ALA A 123 6.66 4.42 -16.74
CA ALA A 123 5.29 4.87 -16.94
C ALA A 123 4.46 3.77 -17.60
N SER A 124 3.13 3.84 -17.45
CA SER A 124 2.23 3.00 -18.24
C SER A 124 2.13 3.53 -19.67
N PRO A 125 2.35 2.69 -20.71
CA PRO A 125 2.10 3.07 -22.08
C PRO A 125 0.59 3.08 -22.42
N GLN A 126 -0.26 2.56 -21.53
CA GLN A 126 -1.70 2.45 -21.75
C GLN A 126 -2.43 3.76 -21.41
N ALA A 127 -3.71 3.85 -21.78
CA ALA A 127 -4.60 4.97 -21.48
C ALA A 127 -5.82 4.48 -20.68
N GLY A 128 -6.61 5.42 -20.12
CA GLY A 128 -7.79 5.10 -19.31
C GLY A 128 -7.44 4.33 -18.03
N VAL A 129 -8.38 3.52 -17.53
CA VAL A 129 -8.18 2.75 -16.29
C VAL A 129 -6.89 1.91 -16.27
N PRO A 130 -6.49 1.18 -17.34
CA PRO A 130 -5.21 0.46 -17.35
C PRO A 130 -3.98 1.33 -17.03
N ARG A 131 -4.00 2.63 -17.37
CA ARG A 131 -2.95 3.58 -16.98
C ARG A 131 -2.85 3.69 -15.45
N VAL A 132 -3.98 3.76 -14.76
CA VAL A 132 -4.05 3.88 -13.29
C VAL A 132 -3.27 2.74 -12.63
N PHE A 133 -3.56 1.50 -13.03
CA PHE A 133 -2.89 0.32 -12.48
C PHE A 133 -1.40 0.32 -12.80
N GLY A 134 -1.03 0.69 -14.02
CA GLY A 134 0.37 0.86 -14.40
C GLY A 134 1.08 1.97 -13.61
N THR A 135 0.41 3.10 -13.31
CA THR A 135 0.97 4.18 -12.47
C THR A 135 1.25 3.67 -11.05
N VAL A 136 0.33 2.89 -10.47
CA VAL A 136 0.55 2.26 -9.16
C VAL A 136 1.74 1.29 -9.21
N LEU A 137 1.82 0.43 -10.23
CA LEU A 137 2.93 -0.50 -10.40
C LEU A 137 4.27 0.20 -10.63
N ALA A 138 4.28 1.31 -11.37
CA ALA A 138 5.47 2.13 -11.59
C ALA A 138 5.95 2.75 -10.27
N ALA A 139 5.04 3.25 -9.44
CA ALA A 139 5.36 3.78 -8.13
C ALA A 139 5.93 2.70 -7.19
N VAL A 140 5.30 1.51 -7.16
CA VAL A 140 5.81 0.34 -6.41
C VAL A 140 7.21 -0.03 -6.91
N THR A 141 7.39 -0.21 -8.22
CA THR A 141 8.66 -0.65 -8.81
C THR A 141 9.78 0.36 -8.57
N THR A 142 9.48 1.65 -8.73
CA THR A 142 10.45 2.74 -8.50
C THR A 142 10.86 2.79 -7.04
N PHE A 143 9.89 2.70 -6.11
CA PHE A 143 10.21 2.75 -4.69
C PHE A 143 10.87 1.45 -4.18
N ALA A 144 10.50 0.29 -4.71
CA ALA A 144 11.07 -1.00 -4.34
C ALA A 144 12.56 -1.15 -4.69
N GLN A 145 13.07 -0.35 -5.64
CA GLN A 145 14.50 -0.27 -5.94
C GLN A 145 15.31 0.51 -4.89
N SER A 146 14.63 1.19 -3.95
CA SER A 146 15.29 1.80 -2.80
C SER A 146 15.54 0.78 -1.68
N SER A 147 16.50 1.08 -0.79
CA SER A 147 16.72 0.29 0.43
C SER A 147 15.58 0.39 1.45
N ASP A 148 14.56 1.22 1.18
CA ASP A 148 13.47 1.53 2.11
C ASP A 148 12.15 0.84 1.73
N TRP A 149 12.15 -0.13 0.80
CA TRP A 149 10.93 -0.88 0.40
C TRP A 149 10.13 -1.41 1.59
N GLY A 150 10.82 -2.06 2.53
CA GLY A 150 10.22 -2.61 3.75
C GLY A 150 9.69 -1.57 4.75
N ARG A 151 9.80 -0.27 4.46
CA ARG A 151 9.23 0.81 5.28
C ARG A 151 7.81 1.16 4.87
N ILE A 152 7.34 0.88 3.66
CA ILE A 152 5.90 0.94 3.39
C ILE A 152 5.29 -0.32 4.01
N LYS A 153 4.30 -0.14 4.88
CA LYS A 153 3.74 -1.20 5.70
C LYS A 153 2.23 -1.10 5.78
N ALA A 154 1.57 -2.22 6.06
CA ALA A 154 0.16 -2.23 6.46
C ALA A 154 0.03 -2.47 7.96
N CYS A 155 -0.93 -1.79 8.59
CA CYS A 155 -1.17 -1.85 10.02
C CYS A 155 -1.56 -3.26 10.47
N ARG A 156 -0.82 -3.84 11.43
CA ARG A 156 -1.05 -5.19 11.95
C ARG A 156 -2.28 -5.32 12.87
N ASN A 157 -3.08 -4.28 12.99
CA ASN A 157 -4.39 -4.35 13.64
C ASN A 157 -5.39 -4.94 12.63
N PRO A 158 -5.90 -6.17 12.80
CA PRO A 158 -6.71 -6.87 11.78
C PRO A 158 -7.88 -6.06 11.17
N PRO A 159 -8.69 -5.31 11.97
CA PRO A 159 -9.74 -4.46 11.40
C PRO A 159 -9.24 -3.22 10.65
N CYS A 160 -7.94 -2.87 10.71
CA CYS A 160 -7.41 -1.61 10.19
C CYS A 160 -6.70 -1.78 8.84
N HIS A 161 -5.60 -2.53 8.80
CA HIS A 161 -4.73 -2.72 7.62
C HIS A 161 -4.32 -1.43 6.87
N PHE A 162 -4.41 -0.26 7.50
CA PHE A 162 -4.01 1.01 6.90
C PHE A 162 -2.54 0.97 6.47
N GLY A 163 -2.27 1.37 5.23
CA GLY A 163 -0.94 1.58 4.69
C GLY A 163 -0.29 2.81 5.34
N PHE A 164 0.95 2.67 5.79
CA PHE A 164 1.74 3.76 6.35
C PHE A 164 3.22 3.62 5.99
N PHE A 165 3.94 4.73 6.03
CA PHE A 165 5.40 4.73 5.91
C PHE A 165 6.05 4.74 7.30
N ASP A 166 6.91 3.76 7.57
CA ASP A 166 7.57 3.56 8.85
C ASP A 166 8.75 4.53 9.06
N ARG A 167 8.47 5.58 9.82
CA ARG A 167 9.45 6.61 10.21
C ARG A 167 10.26 6.26 11.46
N THR A 168 10.07 5.08 12.06
CA THR A 168 10.84 4.66 13.23
C THR A 168 12.32 4.46 12.86
N ARG A 169 13.21 4.70 13.84
CA ARG A 169 14.68 4.62 13.62
C ARG A 169 15.10 3.29 12.99
N ASN A 170 14.56 2.18 13.49
CA ASN A 170 14.95 0.83 13.09
C ASN A 170 13.98 0.18 12.10
N GLY A 171 12.98 0.90 11.59
CA GLY A 171 11.97 0.30 10.71
C GLY A 171 11.17 -0.81 11.40
N ALA A 172 10.88 -0.65 12.70
CA ALA A 172 10.21 -1.66 13.54
C ALA A 172 8.74 -1.30 13.84
N GLY A 173 8.19 -0.26 13.20
CA GLY A 173 6.79 0.10 13.32
C GLY A 173 5.88 -1.01 12.81
N LEU A 174 4.87 -1.38 13.60
CA LEU A 174 3.90 -2.45 13.27
C LEU A 174 2.47 -1.92 13.09
N TYR A 175 2.21 -0.70 13.56
CA TYR A 175 0.88 -0.11 13.62
C TYR A 175 0.92 1.31 13.08
N CYS A 176 -0.14 1.72 12.37
CA CYS A 176 -0.24 3.07 11.81
C CYS A 176 -0.39 4.16 12.88
N SER A 177 -0.83 3.80 14.08
CA SER A 177 -1.02 4.72 15.20
C SER A 177 -0.83 4.03 16.55
N THR A 178 -0.58 4.83 17.59
CA THR A 178 -0.56 4.37 18.98
C THR A 178 -1.90 3.74 19.38
N GLY A 179 -3.01 4.31 18.91
CA GLY A 179 -4.36 3.78 19.14
C GLY A 179 -4.53 2.34 18.63
N CYS A 180 -4.08 2.05 17.40
CA CYS A 180 -4.11 0.68 16.86
C CYS A 180 -3.25 -0.28 17.71
N GLY A 181 -2.06 0.16 18.15
CA GLY A 181 -1.22 -0.64 19.04
C GLY A 181 -1.91 -0.96 20.37
N SER A 182 -2.53 0.03 21.02
CA SER A 182 -3.27 -0.13 22.27
C SER A 182 -4.46 -1.10 22.12
N GLN A 183 -5.21 -0.99 21.03
CA GLN A 183 -6.34 -1.91 20.75
C GLN A 183 -5.88 -3.38 20.65
N VAL A 184 -4.76 -3.65 19.98
CA VAL A 184 -4.20 -5.00 19.88
C VAL A 184 -3.76 -5.52 21.26
N SER A 185 -3.03 -4.70 22.04
CA SER A 185 -2.60 -5.08 23.40
C SER A 185 -3.77 -5.40 24.32
N MET A 186 -4.82 -4.57 24.31
CA MET A 186 -6.02 -4.81 25.11
C MET A 186 -6.76 -6.10 24.72
N ARG A 187 -6.85 -6.42 23.42
CA ARG A 187 -7.46 -7.69 22.97
C ARG A 187 -6.66 -8.90 23.43
N LYS A 188 -5.33 -8.86 23.33
CA LYS A 188 -4.45 -9.93 23.82
C LYS A 188 -4.59 -10.12 25.33
N HIS A 189 -4.67 -9.03 26.10
CA HIS A 189 -4.88 -9.08 27.55
C HIS A 189 -6.23 -9.74 27.92
N ARG A 190 -7.32 -9.31 27.28
CA ARG A 190 -8.66 -9.90 27.49
C ARG A 190 -8.73 -11.38 27.11
N GLN A 191 -8.06 -11.79 26.03
CA GLN A 191 -7.97 -13.21 25.65
C GLN A 191 -7.23 -14.06 26.70
N ARG A 192 -6.17 -13.53 27.31
CA ARG A 192 -5.44 -14.21 28.39
C ARG A 192 -6.27 -14.32 29.66
N GLN A 193 -6.99 -13.27 30.05
CA GLN A 193 -7.88 -13.30 31.21
C GLN A 193 -8.98 -14.36 31.05
N ARG A 194 -9.62 -14.44 29.88
CA ARG A 194 -10.65 -15.46 29.60
C ARG A 194 -10.09 -16.89 29.69
N ARG A 195 -8.89 -17.13 29.15
CA ARG A 195 -8.21 -18.44 29.25
C ARG A 195 -7.81 -18.80 30.67
N GLY A 196 -7.50 -17.81 31.52
CA GLY A 196 -7.19 -18.04 32.94
C GLY A 196 -8.44 -18.28 33.80
N SER A 197 -9.59 -17.72 33.41
CA SER A 197 -10.88 -17.95 34.11
C SER A 197 -11.59 -19.24 33.68
N ASP A 198 -11.27 -19.81 32.52
CA ASP A 198 -11.80 -21.10 32.03
C ASP A 198 -10.92 -22.31 32.46
N ALA A 199 -9.90 -22.11 33.29
CA ALA A 199 -9.11 -23.21 33.84
C ALA A 199 -9.96 -23.98 34.88
N PRO A 200 -10.12 -25.32 34.76
CA PRO A 200 -10.84 -26.10 35.76
C PRO A 200 -10.13 -25.99 37.13
N PRO A 201 -10.86 -26.01 38.25
CA PRO A 201 -10.22 -26.12 39.56
C PRO A 201 -9.39 -27.40 39.61
N GLU A 202 -8.11 -27.28 40.02
CA GLU A 202 -7.25 -28.44 40.31
C GLU A 202 -7.92 -29.27 41.42
N ALA A 203 -8.10 -30.56 41.14
CA ALA A 203 -8.70 -31.55 42.04
C ALA A 203 -7.65 -32.16 42.99
#